data_AF-A0A1H9U6P5-F1
#
_entry.id   AF-A0A1H9U6P5-F1
#
_cell.length_a   1.000
_cell.length_b   1.000
_cell.length_c   1.000
_cell.angle_alpha   90.00
_cell.angle_beta   90.00
_cell.angle_gamma   90.00
#
_symmetry.space_group_name_H-M   'P 1'
#
loop_
_entity.id
_entity.type
_entity.pdbx_description
1 polymer ?
#
loop_
_entity_poly.entity_id
_entity_poly.type
_entity_poly.pdbx_seq_one_letter_code
_entity_poly.pdbx_strand_id
1 'polypeptide(L)'
;METTLTIQKKQGYALIFSAICIGIIYQLLPHLTSNASLLQIVGTFFNAVLMGIFIYFILKKEFWEWFKHFSFKWTLIGIPLLLIVGTIAGILWNAVAGGRVENSVDAVLSWSYILENIPFMLLGEELLCISILYGAWKKLNLPFWQATLICSILFAVWHLPAYGFNLLQCLVTIIPSRLVLNGLFKKTNSIWVTFIVHLAFDIFSFLPILLK
;
A
#
# COMPACT_ATOMS: atom_id res chain seq x y z
N MET A 1 -29.34 -5.07 -17.64
CA MET A 1 -28.91 -5.15 -16.23
C MET A 1 -27.84 -6.22 -16.02
N GLU A 2 -28.07 -7.44 -16.53
CA GLU A 2 -27.12 -8.58 -16.44
C GLU A 2 -25.75 -8.31 -17.11
N THR A 3 -25.75 -7.62 -18.25
CA THR A 3 -24.52 -7.23 -18.96
C THR A 3 -23.64 -6.26 -18.14
N THR A 4 -24.25 -5.29 -17.46
CA THR A 4 -23.55 -4.30 -16.63
C THR A 4 -22.93 -4.95 -15.39
N LEU A 5 -23.66 -5.84 -14.72
CA LEU A 5 -23.16 -6.60 -13.57
C LEU A 5 -22.00 -7.52 -13.97
N THR A 6 -22.09 -8.14 -15.14
CA THR A 6 -21.03 -9.01 -15.68
C THR A 6 -19.75 -8.21 -15.99
N ILE A 7 -19.88 -7.02 -16.57
CA ILE A 7 -18.75 -6.12 -16.83
C ILE A 7 -18.09 -5.69 -15.50
N GLN A 8 -18.89 -5.28 -14.51
CA GLN A 8 -18.36 -4.91 -13.20
C GLN A 8 -17.57 -6.05 -12.56
N LYS A 9 -18.11 -7.27 -12.54
CA LYS A 9 -17.38 -8.42 -11.98
C LYS A 9 -16.07 -8.70 -12.72
N LYS A 10 -16.06 -8.64 -14.06
CA LYS A 10 -14.83 -8.79 -14.85
C LYS A 10 -13.78 -7.74 -14.50
N GLN A 11 -14.18 -6.47 -14.35
CA GLN A 11 -13.28 -5.40 -13.89
C GLN A 11 -12.75 -5.70 -12.48
N GLY A 12 -13.60 -6.18 -11.56
CA GLY A 12 -13.20 -6.53 -10.20
C GLY A 12 -12.14 -7.62 -10.14
N TYR A 13 -12.35 -8.72 -10.86
CA TYR A 13 -11.36 -9.79 -10.98
C TYR A 13 -10.06 -9.29 -11.64
N ALA A 14 -10.17 -8.50 -12.71
CA ALA A 14 -9.00 -7.96 -13.40
C ALA A 14 -8.15 -7.05 -12.50
N LEU A 15 -8.77 -6.18 -11.70
CA LEU A 15 -8.06 -5.32 -10.74
C LEU A 15 -7.32 -6.12 -9.67
N ILE A 16 -7.98 -7.10 -9.05
CA ILE A 16 -7.38 -7.91 -8.00
C ILE A 16 -6.25 -8.77 -8.58
N PHE A 17 -6.50 -9.43 -9.70
CA PHE A 17 -5.52 -10.31 -10.34
C PHE A 17 -4.28 -9.54 -10.81
N SER A 18 -4.47 -8.39 -11.48
CA SER A 18 -3.34 -7.55 -11.90
C SER A 18 -2.52 -7.02 -10.73
N ALA A 19 -3.16 -6.58 -9.64
CA ALA A 19 -2.44 -6.19 -8.43
C ALA A 19 -1.60 -7.33 -7.85
N ILE A 20 -2.14 -8.56 -7.83
CA ILE A 20 -1.41 -9.74 -7.36
C ILE A 20 -0.22 -10.06 -8.26
N CYS A 21 -0.42 -10.10 -9.58
CA CYS A 21 0.66 -10.36 -10.53
C CYS A 21 1.76 -9.30 -10.45
N ILE A 22 1.40 -8.02 -10.44
CA ILE A 22 2.36 -6.91 -10.37
C ILE A 22 3.13 -6.97 -9.04
N GLY A 23 2.44 -7.17 -7.92
CA GLY A 23 3.07 -7.34 -6.61
C GLY A 23 4.05 -8.52 -6.56
N ILE A 24 3.71 -9.66 -7.16
CA ILE A 24 4.62 -10.82 -7.24
C ILE A 24 5.82 -10.52 -8.14
N ILE A 25 5.61 -9.95 -9.33
CA ILE A 25 6.69 -9.62 -10.26
C ILE A 25 7.65 -8.59 -9.64
N TYR A 26 7.12 -7.64 -8.87
CA TYR A 26 7.93 -6.69 -8.11
C TYR A 26 8.92 -7.38 -7.18
N GLN A 27 8.49 -8.43 -6.46
CA GLN A 27 9.37 -9.21 -5.58
C GLN A 27 10.46 -10.00 -6.35
N LEU A 28 10.23 -10.26 -7.64
CA LEU A 28 11.18 -10.96 -8.50
C LEU A 28 12.19 -10.01 -9.16
N LEU A 29 12.01 -8.68 -9.10
CA LEU A 29 12.93 -7.72 -9.71
C LEU A 29 14.42 -7.94 -9.34
N PRO A 30 14.78 -8.22 -8.07
CA PRO A 30 16.19 -8.46 -7.70
C PRO A 30 16.80 -9.70 -8.38
N HIS A 31 15.97 -10.60 -8.91
CA HIS A 31 16.40 -11.81 -9.61
C HIS A 31 16.54 -11.59 -11.12
N LEU A 32 15.98 -10.50 -11.64
CA LEU A 32 16.01 -10.15 -13.07
C LEU A 32 17.23 -9.31 -13.45
N THR A 33 17.85 -8.61 -12.48
CA THR A 33 19.05 -7.81 -12.71
C THR A 33 19.89 -7.71 -11.46
N SER A 34 21.21 -7.81 -11.61
CA SER A 34 22.18 -7.56 -10.53
C SER A 34 22.66 -6.11 -10.49
N ASN A 35 22.20 -5.25 -11.41
CA ASN A 35 22.56 -3.83 -11.42
C ASN A 35 21.73 -3.08 -10.37
N ALA A 36 22.39 -2.68 -9.28
CA ALA A 36 21.74 -2.03 -8.14
C ALA A 36 21.05 -0.70 -8.50
N SER A 37 21.69 0.16 -9.31
CA SER A 37 21.11 1.44 -9.73
C SER A 37 19.87 1.25 -10.60
N LEU A 38 19.93 0.31 -11.55
CA LEU A 38 18.77 -0.03 -12.36
C LEU A 38 17.64 -0.63 -11.50
N LEU A 39 17.97 -1.53 -10.57
CA LEU A 39 16.99 -2.13 -9.66
C LEU A 39 16.30 -1.09 -8.80
N GLN A 40 17.03 -0.11 -8.27
CA GLN A 40 16.46 0.97 -7.47
C GLN A 40 15.51 1.84 -8.30
N ILE A 41 15.94 2.28 -9.49
CA ILE A 41 15.10 3.11 -10.37
C ILE A 41 13.85 2.34 -10.78
N VAL A 42 14.00 1.11 -11.29
CA VAL A 42 12.86 0.30 -11.71
C VAL A 42 11.94 0.06 -10.52
N GLY A 43 12.46 -0.41 -9.38
CA GLY A 43 11.68 -0.69 -8.17
C GLY A 43 10.89 0.52 -7.68
N THR A 44 11.49 1.70 -7.68
CA THR A 44 10.85 2.95 -7.25
C THR A 44 9.56 3.26 -8.00
N PHE A 45 9.57 3.09 -9.33
CA PHE A 45 8.44 3.45 -10.17
C PHE A 45 7.56 2.26 -10.56
N PHE A 46 8.02 1.02 -10.36
CA PHE A 46 7.42 -0.19 -10.93
C PHE A 46 5.92 -0.31 -10.65
N ASN A 47 5.57 -0.32 -9.36
CA ASN A 47 4.18 -0.49 -8.93
C ASN A 47 3.31 0.69 -9.36
N ALA A 48 3.81 1.92 -9.22
CA ALA A 48 3.05 3.12 -9.57
C ALA A 48 2.72 3.17 -11.07
N VAL A 49 3.71 2.90 -11.92
CA VAL A 49 3.56 2.96 -13.37
C VAL A 49 2.71 1.79 -13.87
N LEU A 50 3.09 0.55 -13.57
CA LEU A 50 2.40 -0.61 -14.11
C LEU A 50 0.96 -0.70 -13.60
N MET A 51 0.76 -0.50 -12.30
CA MET A 51 -0.59 -0.56 -11.76
C MET A 51 -1.43 0.63 -12.24
N GLY A 52 -0.87 1.85 -12.26
CA GLY A 52 -1.55 3.02 -12.79
C GLY A 52 -2.05 2.83 -14.22
N ILE A 53 -1.21 2.30 -15.11
CA ILE A 53 -1.57 1.98 -16.49
C ILE A 53 -2.71 0.94 -16.53
N PHE A 54 -2.58 -0.15 -15.77
CA PHE A 54 -3.57 -1.22 -15.75
C PHE A 54 -4.95 -0.73 -15.26
N ILE A 55 -4.97 0.03 -14.17
CA ILE A 55 -6.22 0.60 -13.62
C ILE A 55 -6.84 1.57 -14.62
N TYR A 56 -6.04 2.45 -15.23
CA TYR A 56 -6.54 3.40 -16.22
C TYR A 56 -7.30 2.71 -17.36
N PHE A 57 -6.75 1.63 -17.91
CA PHE A 57 -7.42 0.89 -18.99
C PHE A 57 -8.70 0.19 -18.54
N ILE A 58 -8.74 -0.33 -17.30
CA ILE A 58 -9.90 -1.04 -16.77
C ILE A 58 -11.03 -0.07 -16.35
N LEU A 59 -10.69 0.99 -15.62
CA LEU A 59 -11.65 1.86 -14.92
C LEU A 59 -11.87 3.21 -15.60
N LYS A 60 -10.94 3.67 -16.43
CA LYS A 60 -11.02 4.93 -17.20
C LYS A 60 -11.41 6.13 -16.32
N LYS A 61 -12.67 6.57 -16.40
CA LYS A 61 -13.18 7.73 -15.64
C LYS A 61 -13.13 7.51 -14.13
N GLU A 62 -13.48 6.31 -13.67
CA GLU A 62 -13.49 5.99 -12.23
C GLU A 62 -12.09 6.09 -11.60
N PHE A 63 -11.04 5.78 -12.38
CA PHE A 63 -9.65 5.95 -11.95
C PHE A 63 -9.31 7.43 -11.73
N TRP A 64 -9.69 8.30 -12.67
CA TRP A 64 -9.45 9.74 -12.52
C TRP A 64 -10.17 10.34 -11.32
N GLU A 65 -11.35 9.83 -10.95
CA GLU A 65 -12.06 10.30 -9.76
C GLU A 65 -11.23 10.13 -8.48
N TRP A 66 -10.34 9.13 -8.41
CA TRP A 66 -9.47 8.93 -7.24
C TRP A 66 -8.49 10.08 -7.02
N PHE A 67 -8.13 10.82 -8.08
CA PHE A 67 -7.16 11.91 -8.06
C PHE A 67 -7.81 13.30 -8.03
N LYS A 68 -9.13 13.41 -8.17
CA LYS A 68 -9.81 14.72 -8.27
C LYS A 68 -10.01 15.42 -6.93
N HIS A 69 -10.11 14.66 -5.86
CA HIS A 69 -10.51 15.19 -4.56
C HIS A 69 -9.35 15.13 -3.58
N PHE A 70 -9.24 16.15 -2.74
CA PHE A 70 -8.37 16.16 -1.58
C PHE A 70 -9.19 16.66 -0.39
N SER A 71 -8.95 16.11 0.80
CA SER A 71 -9.68 16.48 2.00
C SER A 71 -8.74 16.73 3.16
N PHE A 72 -8.44 18.00 3.42
CA PHE A 72 -7.63 18.44 4.57
C PHE A 72 -8.11 17.88 5.91
N LYS A 73 -9.44 17.89 6.16
CA LYS A 73 -10.02 17.36 7.40
C LYS A 73 -9.61 15.91 7.65
N TRP A 74 -9.82 15.05 6.65
CA TRP A 74 -9.51 13.62 6.77
C TRP A 74 -8.01 13.33 6.73
N THR A 75 -7.19 14.13 6.04
CA THR A 75 -5.73 14.03 6.14
C THR A 75 -5.24 14.39 7.55
N LEU A 76 -5.73 15.49 8.12
CA LEU A 76 -5.34 15.94 9.47
C LEU A 76 -5.77 14.95 10.56
N ILE A 77 -6.90 14.26 10.40
CA ILE A 77 -7.33 13.17 11.29
C ILE A 77 -6.53 11.89 11.01
N GLY A 78 -6.27 11.59 9.74
CA GLY A 78 -5.64 10.35 9.30
C GLY A 78 -4.21 10.19 9.77
N ILE A 79 -3.39 11.26 9.71
CA ILE A 79 -1.99 11.25 10.14
C ILE A 79 -1.84 10.78 11.60
N PRO A 80 -2.42 11.46 12.61
CA PRO A 80 -2.28 11.05 14.01
C PRO A 80 -2.93 9.68 14.26
N LEU A 81 -4.06 9.38 13.62
CA LEU A 81 -4.71 8.07 13.76
C LEU A 81 -3.79 6.93 13.30
N LEU A 82 -3.17 7.07 12.13
CA LEU A 82 -2.27 6.06 11.58
C LEU A 82 -1.01 5.89 12.44
N LEU A 83 -0.43 7.01 12.92
CA LEU A 83 0.70 6.98 13.85
C LEU A 83 0.36 6.23 15.15
N ILE A 84 -0.78 6.53 15.75
CA ILE A 84 -1.24 5.87 16.98
C ILE A 84 -1.44 4.36 16.73
N VAL A 85 -2.16 4.00 15.66
CA VAL A 85 -2.45 2.60 15.34
C VAL A 85 -1.17 1.81 15.06
N GLY A 86 -0.27 2.34 14.23
CA GLY A 86 1.01 1.70 13.93
C GLY A 86 1.90 1.56 15.16
N THR A 87 1.95 2.58 16.02
CA THR A 87 2.72 2.55 17.28
C THR A 87 2.17 1.49 18.23
N ILE A 88 0.85 1.45 18.45
CA ILE A 88 0.20 0.44 19.30
C ILE A 88 0.47 -0.96 18.75
N ALA A 89 0.28 -1.19 17.46
CA ALA A 89 0.54 -2.49 16.83
C ALA A 89 1.99 -2.95 17.04
N GLY A 90 2.95 -2.03 16.89
CA GLY A 90 4.34 -2.31 17.18
C GLY A 90 4.61 -2.63 18.66
N ILE A 91 4.02 -1.89 19.59
CA ILE A 91 4.19 -2.13 21.04
C ILE A 91 3.65 -3.50 21.40
N LEU A 92 2.46 -3.84 20.92
CA LEU A 92 1.82 -5.14 21.14
C LEU A 92 2.70 -6.28 20.60
N TRP A 93 3.23 -6.13 19.38
CA TRP A 93 4.14 -7.13 18.82
C TRP A 93 5.40 -7.29 19.69
N ASN A 94 6.05 -6.20 20.09
CA ASN A 94 7.25 -6.27 20.92
C ASN A 94 6.98 -6.96 22.28
N ALA A 95 5.84 -6.66 22.90
CA ALA A 95 5.44 -7.29 24.16
C ALA A 95 5.23 -8.81 24.04
N VAL A 96 4.78 -9.30 22.88
CA VAL A 96 4.52 -10.74 22.65
C VAL A 96 5.77 -11.47 22.14
N ALA A 97 6.55 -10.84 21.26
CA ALA A 97 7.66 -11.49 20.55
C ALA A 97 9.03 -11.26 21.21
N GLY A 98 9.14 -10.34 22.18
CA GLY A 98 10.40 -10.00 22.83
C GLY A 98 11.40 -9.23 21.96
N GLY A 99 10.95 -8.75 20.79
CA GLY A 99 11.79 -8.01 19.84
C GLY A 99 11.13 -7.82 18.47
N ARG A 100 11.85 -7.19 17.55
CA ARG A 100 11.43 -6.96 16.15
C ARG A 100 12.56 -7.35 15.21
N VAL A 101 12.22 -8.02 14.11
CA VAL A 101 13.10 -8.06 12.95
C VAL A 101 13.12 -6.64 12.38
N GLU A 102 14.33 -6.08 12.23
CA GLU A 102 14.53 -4.77 11.60
C GLU A 102 14.07 -4.82 10.14
N ASN A 103 13.55 -3.70 9.63
CA ASN A 103 13.12 -3.64 8.25
C ASN A 103 14.37 -3.50 7.38
N SER A 104 14.49 -4.30 6.31
CA SER A 104 15.65 -4.21 5.42
C SER A 104 15.80 -2.85 4.72
N VAL A 105 14.72 -2.06 4.63
CA VAL A 105 14.75 -0.66 4.15
C VAL A 105 15.63 0.21 5.04
N ASP A 106 15.72 -0.09 6.34
CA ASP A 106 16.47 0.70 7.32
C ASP A 106 17.96 0.83 6.94
N ALA A 107 18.50 -0.15 6.22
CA ALA A 107 19.90 -0.17 5.76
C ALA A 107 20.21 0.81 4.61
N VAL A 108 19.20 1.31 3.90
CA VAL A 108 19.35 2.20 2.74
C VAL A 108 18.75 3.59 2.97
N LEU A 109 18.15 3.83 4.14
CA LEU A 109 17.49 5.09 4.46
C LEU A 109 18.47 6.25 4.55
N SER A 110 18.18 7.30 3.78
CA SER A 110 18.81 8.61 3.84
C SER A 110 17.80 9.67 3.40
N TRP A 111 18.06 10.95 3.70
CA TRP A 111 17.18 12.03 3.26
C TRP A 111 17.01 12.09 1.74
N SER A 112 18.08 11.87 0.97
CA SER A 112 17.99 11.80 -0.50
C SER A 112 17.16 10.60 -0.94
N TYR A 113 17.38 9.42 -0.35
CA TYR A 113 16.59 8.23 -0.66
C TYR A 113 15.10 8.45 -0.44
N ILE A 114 14.73 9.10 0.67
CA ILE A 114 13.34 9.44 0.99
C ILE A 114 12.74 10.37 -0.06
N LEU A 115 13.42 11.47 -0.38
CA LEU A 115 12.87 12.47 -1.31
C LEU A 115 12.74 11.92 -2.73
N GLU A 116 13.66 11.07 -3.16
CA GLU A 116 13.73 10.57 -4.54
C GLU A 116 12.87 9.33 -4.79
N ASN A 117 12.73 8.44 -3.79
CA ASN A 117 12.18 7.10 -4.01
C ASN A 117 10.84 6.88 -3.29
N ILE A 118 10.75 7.26 -2.01
CA ILE A 118 9.60 6.90 -1.15
C ILE A 118 8.25 7.42 -1.70
N PRO A 119 8.10 8.68 -2.16
CA PRO A 119 6.84 9.15 -2.73
C PRO A 119 6.30 8.27 -3.86
N PHE A 120 7.15 7.76 -4.74
CA PHE A 120 6.73 6.94 -5.88
C PHE A 120 6.46 5.50 -5.47
N MET A 121 7.27 4.95 -4.57
CA MET A 121 7.04 3.63 -3.98
C MET A 121 5.69 3.59 -3.28
N LEU A 122 5.41 4.57 -2.41
CA LEU A 122 4.14 4.64 -1.65
C LEU A 122 2.94 4.90 -2.55
N LEU A 123 3.07 5.73 -3.60
CA LEU A 123 2.00 5.86 -4.59
C LEU A 123 1.70 4.51 -5.27
N GLY A 124 2.74 3.73 -5.59
CA GLY A 124 2.60 2.39 -6.12
C GLY A 124 1.90 1.43 -5.17
N GLU A 125 2.24 1.48 -3.88
CA GLU A 125 1.58 0.70 -2.84
C GLU A 125 0.10 1.08 -2.68
N GLU A 126 -0.23 2.36 -2.70
CA GLU A 126 -1.62 2.84 -2.67
C GLU A 126 -2.40 2.34 -3.89
N LEU A 127 -1.81 2.39 -5.10
CA LEU A 127 -2.45 1.90 -6.32
C LEU A 127 -2.71 0.39 -6.29
N LEU A 128 -1.75 -0.40 -5.79
CA LEU A 128 -1.95 -1.84 -5.58
C LEU A 128 -3.08 -2.11 -4.58
N CYS A 129 -3.02 -1.47 -3.41
CA CYS A 129 -4.00 -1.67 -2.34
C CYS A 129 -5.41 -1.25 -2.74
N ILE A 130 -5.55 -0.03 -3.26
CA ILE A 130 -6.85 0.52 -3.67
C ILE A 130 -7.46 -0.33 -4.77
N SER A 131 -6.67 -0.90 -5.68
CA SER A 131 -7.19 -1.79 -6.72
C SER A 131 -7.80 -3.07 -6.16
N ILE A 132 -7.14 -3.70 -5.18
CA ILE A 132 -7.68 -4.87 -4.48
C ILE A 132 -8.96 -4.47 -3.74
N LEU A 133 -8.89 -3.40 -2.95
CA LEU A 133 -10.02 -2.89 -2.16
C LEU A 133 -11.22 -2.54 -3.05
N TYR A 134 -11.01 -1.77 -4.11
CA TYR A 134 -12.05 -1.30 -5.02
C TYR A 134 -12.62 -2.43 -5.87
N GLY A 135 -11.76 -3.33 -6.36
CA GLY A 135 -12.16 -4.53 -7.06
C GLY A 135 -13.07 -5.41 -6.19
N ALA A 136 -12.67 -5.69 -4.96
CA ALA A 136 -13.45 -6.49 -4.03
C ALA A 136 -14.75 -5.79 -3.59
N TRP A 137 -14.66 -4.53 -3.16
CA TRP A 137 -15.77 -3.79 -2.58
C TRP A 137 -16.78 -3.28 -3.62
N LYS A 138 -16.31 -2.55 -4.64
CA LYS A 138 -17.18 -1.82 -5.58
C LYS A 138 -17.52 -2.61 -6.83
N LYS A 139 -16.68 -3.56 -7.23
CA LYS A 139 -16.86 -4.33 -8.46
C LYS A 139 -17.40 -5.74 -8.23
N LEU A 140 -16.94 -6.41 -7.17
CA LEU A 140 -17.45 -7.72 -6.75
C LEU A 140 -18.54 -7.65 -5.67
N ASN A 141 -18.87 -6.45 -5.17
CA ASN A 141 -19.89 -6.20 -4.15
C ASN A 141 -19.65 -6.95 -2.83
N LEU A 142 -18.40 -7.23 -2.47
CA LEU A 142 -18.10 -7.75 -1.15
C LEU A 142 -18.35 -6.67 -0.08
N PRO A 143 -18.84 -7.05 1.12
CA PRO A 143 -18.87 -6.16 2.27
C PRO A 143 -17.50 -5.50 2.48
N PHE A 144 -17.51 -4.20 2.80
CA PHE A 144 -16.27 -3.43 2.95
C PHE A 144 -15.28 -4.07 3.94
N TRP A 145 -15.77 -4.69 5.02
CA TRP A 145 -14.93 -5.35 6.02
C TRP A 145 -14.18 -6.58 5.44
N GLN A 146 -14.77 -7.29 4.49
CA GLN A 146 -14.10 -8.39 3.79
C GLN A 146 -13.06 -7.85 2.81
N ALA A 147 -13.45 -6.86 2.00
CA ALA A 147 -12.56 -6.24 1.02
C ALA A 147 -11.32 -5.61 1.68
N THR A 148 -11.49 -4.92 2.81
CA THR A 148 -10.37 -4.34 3.55
C THR A 148 -9.47 -5.41 4.18
N LEU A 149 -10.03 -6.51 4.68
CA LEU A 149 -9.24 -7.60 5.25
C LEU A 149 -8.41 -8.32 4.19
N ILE A 150 -9.00 -8.64 3.03
CA ILE A 150 -8.30 -9.24 1.89
C ILE A 150 -7.15 -8.34 1.44
N CYS A 151 -7.43 -7.04 1.24
CA CYS A 151 -6.43 -6.06 0.87
C CYS A 151 -5.28 -5.97 1.90
N SER A 152 -5.62 -5.94 3.18
CA SER A 152 -4.63 -5.77 4.25
C SER A 152 -3.74 -7.00 4.43
N ILE A 153 -4.30 -8.20 4.30
CA ILE A 153 -3.53 -9.45 4.35
C ILE A 153 -2.57 -9.54 3.17
N LEU A 154 -3.04 -9.29 1.94
CA LEU A 154 -2.18 -9.33 0.75
C LEU A 154 -1.05 -8.31 0.85
N PHE A 155 -1.36 -7.09 1.29
CA PHE A 155 -0.36 -6.05 1.50
C PHE A 155 0.69 -6.45 2.55
N ALA A 156 0.27 -6.99 3.70
CA ALA A 156 1.19 -7.48 4.73
C ALA A 156 2.08 -8.62 4.22
N VAL A 157 1.54 -9.54 3.42
CA VAL A 157 2.31 -10.65 2.85
C VAL A 157 3.37 -10.15 1.85
N TRP A 158 3.10 -9.10 1.08
CA TRP A 158 4.13 -8.51 0.19
C TRP A 158 5.30 -7.86 0.92
N HIS A 159 5.17 -7.63 2.23
CA HIS A 159 6.27 -7.10 3.05
C HIS A 159 7.16 -8.19 3.64
N LEU A 160 6.82 -9.47 3.50
CA LEU A 160 7.59 -10.58 4.08
C LEU A 160 9.11 -10.48 3.82
N PRO A 161 9.59 -10.20 2.59
CA PRO A 161 11.03 -10.13 2.35
C PRO A 161 11.72 -9.02 3.15
N ALA A 162 11.02 -7.91 3.42
CA ALA A 162 11.55 -6.78 4.19
C ALA A 162 11.63 -7.08 5.70
N TYR A 163 10.85 -8.03 6.19
CA TYR A 163 10.79 -8.42 7.60
C TYR A 163 11.38 -9.82 7.87
N GLY A 164 12.35 -10.25 7.05
CA GLY A 164 13.02 -11.55 7.23
C GLY A 164 12.05 -12.74 7.18
N PHE A 165 10.98 -12.63 6.40
CA PHE A 165 9.89 -13.60 6.30
C PHE A 165 9.14 -13.88 7.61
N ASN A 166 9.19 -12.96 8.58
CA ASN A 166 8.37 -13.06 9.79
C ASN A 166 6.90 -12.69 9.49
N LEU A 167 6.11 -13.70 9.13
CA LEU A 167 4.71 -13.53 8.78
C LEU A 167 3.89 -12.95 9.92
N LEU A 168 4.07 -13.43 11.15
CA LEU A 168 3.26 -12.97 12.27
C LEU A 168 3.56 -11.50 12.60
N GLN A 169 4.82 -11.08 12.55
CA GLN A 169 5.20 -9.68 12.67
C GLN A 169 4.49 -8.84 11.61
N CYS A 170 4.56 -9.22 10.33
CA CYS A 170 3.91 -8.49 9.24
C CYS A 170 2.39 -8.37 9.44
N LEU A 171 1.73 -9.48 9.78
CA LEU A 171 0.27 -9.47 9.98
C LEU A 171 -0.12 -8.55 11.15
N VAL A 172 0.62 -8.59 12.26
CA VAL A 172 0.29 -7.80 13.45
C VAL A 172 0.61 -6.32 13.26
N THR A 173 1.74 -5.98 12.64
CA THR A 173 2.19 -4.58 12.55
C THR A 173 1.64 -3.84 11.34
N ILE A 174 1.32 -4.54 10.23
CA ILE A 174 0.96 -3.89 8.95
C ILE A 174 -0.57 -3.85 8.75
N ILE A 175 -1.29 -4.92 9.09
CA ILE A 175 -2.75 -4.99 8.87
C ILE A 175 -3.46 -3.81 9.54
N PRO A 176 -3.23 -3.47 10.82
CA PRO A 176 -3.93 -2.36 11.47
C PRO A 176 -3.77 -1.03 10.74
N SER A 177 -2.54 -0.71 10.31
CA SER A 177 -2.24 0.48 9.52
C SER A 177 -2.98 0.50 8.18
N ARG A 178 -3.01 -0.63 7.47
CA ARG A 178 -3.71 -0.74 6.18
C ARG A 178 -5.23 -0.63 6.32
N LEU A 179 -5.81 -1.13 7.42
CA LEU A 179 -7.23 -0.94 7.73
C LEU A 179 -7.60 0.55 7.87
N VAL A 180 -6.73 1.36 8.49
CA VAL A 180 -6.93 2.81 8.61
C VAL A 180 -6.92 3.48 7.23
N LEU A 181 -5.92 3.19 6.40
CA LEU A 181 -5.79 3.76 5.05
C LEU A 181 -6.98 3.36 4.15
N ASN A 182 -7.41 2.11 4.19
CA ASN A 182 -8.60 1.65 3.47
C ASN A 182 -9.87 2.39 3.95
N GLY A 183 -9.97 2.64 5.26
CA GLY A 183 -11.05 3.44 5.84
C GLY A 183 -11.06 4.88 5.36
N LEU A 184 -9.89 5.52 5.27
CA LEU A 184 -9.74 6.87 4.72
C LEU A 184 -10.12 6.93 3.25
N PHE A 185 -9.70 5.95 2.44
CA PHE A 185 -10.13 5.84 1.05
C PHE A 185 -11.65 5.69 0.94
N LYS A 186 -12.28 4.83 1.77
CA LYS A 186 -13.76 4.70 1.81
C LYS A 186 -14.46 6.02 2.11
N LYS A 187 -13.90 6.85 2.99
CA LYS A 187 -14.50 8.13 3.42
C LYS A 187 -14.34 9.24 2.39
N THR A 188 -13.26 9.21 1.61
CA THR A 188 -12.87 10.36 0.78
C THR A 188 -12.87 10.06 -0.71
N ASN A 189 -12.81 8.79 -1.10
CA ASN A 189 -12.58 8.33 -2.47
C ASN A 189 -11.36 9.01 -3.11
N SER A 190 -10.33 9.30 -2.31
CA SER A 190 -9.16 10.08 -2.70
C SER A 190 -7.88 9.30 -2.41
N ILE A 191 -7.08 9.08 -3.45
CA ILE A 191 -5.74 8.53 -3.29
C ILE A 191 -4.80 9.54 -2.63
N TRP A 192 -5.00 10.84 -2.85
CA TRP A 192 -4.17 11.88 -2.24
C TRP A 192 -4.29 11.89 -0.72
N VAL A 193 -5.49 11.63 -0.18
CA VAL A 193 -5.67 11.55 1.28
C VAL A 193 -4.91 10.37 1.85
N THR A 194 -5.04 9.17 1.26
CA THR A 194 -4.33 7.99 1.77
C THR A 194 -2.83 8.09 1.56
N PHE A 195 -2.40 8.54 0.38
CA PHE A 195 -1.00 8.75 0.02
C PHE A 195 -0.29 9.70 0.99
N ILE A 196 -0.85 10.89 1.26
CA ILE A 196 -0.20 11.85 2.16
C ILE A 196 -0.19 11.35 3.61
N VAL A 197 -1.26 10.67 4.06
CA VAL A 197 -1.30 10.07 5.39
C VAL A 197 -0.25 8.96 5.52
N HIS A 198 -0.10 8.13 4.50
CA HIS A 198 0.88 7.05 4.44
C HIS A 198 2.32 7.61 4.41
N LEU A 199 2.60 8.57 3.53
CA LEU A 199 3.89 9.24 3.44
C LEU A 199 4.29 9.89 4.77
N ALA A 200 3.36 10.58 5.44
CA ALA A 200 3.63 11.16 6.74
C ALA A 200 3.97 10.08 7.77
N PHE A 201 3.18 9.00 7.84
CA PHE A 201 3.42 7.89 8.76
C PHE A 201 4.81 7.27 8.57
N ASP A 202 5.22 7.05 7.32
CA ASP A 202 6.53 6.48 7.00
C ASP A 202 7.67 7.43 7.38
N ILE A 203 7.57 8.72 7.02
CA ILE A 203 8.57 9.73 7.41
C ILE A 203 8.76 9.77 8.93
N PHE A 204 7.66 9.83 9.70
CA PHE A 204 7.72 9.82 11.17
C PHE A 204 8.33 8.52 11.70
N SER A 205 8.02 7.38 11.08
CA SER A 205 8.56 6.08 11.47
C SER A 205 10.06 5.96 11.18
N PHE A 206 10.55 6.67 10.16
CA PHE A 206 11.96 6.70 9.77
C PHE A 206 12.79 7.73 10.54
N LEU A 207 12.18 8.73 11.21
CA LEU A 207 12.90 9.76 11.96
C LEU A 207 13.96 9.22 12.94
N PRO A 208 13.73 8.15 13.72
CA PRO A 208 14.75 7.63 14.63
C PRO A 208 16.03 7.13 13.93
N ILE A 209 15.96 6.84 12.64
CA ILE A 209 17.09 6.42 11.80
C ILE A 209 17.72 7.65 11.14
N LEU A 210 16.91 8.56 10.61
CA LEU A 210 17.36 9.75 9.87
C LEU A 210 18.02 10.84 10.74
N LEU A 211 17.76 10.80 12.05
CA LEU A 211 18.32 11.75 13.03
C LEU A 211 19.56 11.23 13.74
N LYS A 212 20.01 10.01 13.41
CA LYS A 212 21.29 9.45 13.87
C LYS A 212 22.41 9.88 12.92
#